data_AF-A0AAW4DU19-F1
#
_entry.id   AF-A0AAW4DU19-F1
#
_cell.length_a   1.000
_cell.length_b   1.000
_cell.length_c   1.000
_cell.angle_alpha   90.00
_cell.angle_beta   90.00
_cell.angle_gamma   90.00
#
_symmetry.space_group_name_H-M   'P 1'
#
loop_
_entity.id
_entity.type
_entity.pdbx_description
1 polymer ?
#
loop_
_entity_poly.entity_id
_entity_poly.type
_entity_poly.pdbx_seq_one_letter_code
_entity_poly.pdbx_strand_id
1 'polypeptide(L)'
;MPLIADIQALEPGSEALLFELDGSDYGADILRFHGHAIPHTPAELLAVGLDADQLPAKSIWWQGNEYGAWPMQIDGIEANGDGTAVRPTLSVGNVNGRITALCLAFEDLLEFKLTMRHTLGRYLDAENFPAGNPEADPTQESIEVWYLDQKTNEDGETVSWELASPGDVGGESIGRQMTTLCHWCLTGGYRGPNCGYTGPYVDKDGLPTDDPELDTCNGLLTTGCTAHFGAGNELPFGGFPAVSLIARS
;
A
#
# COMPACT_ATOMS: atom_id res chain seq x y z
N MET A 1 18.95 1.31 -3.22
CA MET A 1 18.25 0.02 -3.38
C MET A 1 18.69 -0.56 -4.72
N PRO A 2 19.49 -1.62 -4.74
CA PRO A 2 20.00 -2.21 -5.99
C PRO A 2 18.87 -2.71 -6.90
N LEU A 3 17.74 -3.16 -6.35
CA LEU A 3 16.56 -3.54 -7.14
C LEU A 3 16.12 -2.47 -8.17
N ILE A 4 16.03 -1.19 -7.75
CA ILE A 4 15.59 -0.11 -8.64
C ILE A 4 16.58 0.10 -9.79
N ALA A 5 17.89 -0.03 -9.50
CA ALA A 5 18.91 0.11 -10.53
C ALA A 5 18.90 -1.07 -11.50
N ASP A 6 18.65 -2.28 -11.00
CA ASP A 6 18.63 -3.50 -11.82
C ASP A 6 17.39 -3.60 -12.71
N ILE A 7 16.22 -3.18 -12.22
CA ILE A 7 14.99 -3.09 -13.03
C ILE A 7 15.15 -2.08 -14.18
N GLN A 8 15.98 -1.05 -14.00
CA GLN A 8 16.27 -0.05 -15.03
C GLN A 8 17.32 -0.51 -16.06
N ALA A 9 17.93 -1.68 -15.87
CA ALA A 9 18.86 -2.24 -16.84
C ALA A 9 18.11 -2.69 -18.12
N LEU A 10 18.83 -2.77 -19.24
CA LEU A 10 18.27 -3.26 -20.50
C LEU A 10 17.82 -4.73 -20.41
N GLU A 11 18.51 -5.51 -19.58
CA GLU A 11 18.19 -6.91 -19.31
C GLU A 11 18.15 -7.13 -17.78
N PRO A 12 17.04 -6.79 -17.11
CA PRO A 12 16.89 -6.95 -15.66
C PRO A 12 17.02 -8.41 -15.20
N GLY A 13 16.81 -9.35 -16.13
CA GLY A 13 16.77 -10.78 -15.88
C GLY A 13 15.33 -11.26 -15.66
N SER A 14 15.18 -12.38 -14.95
CA SER A 14 13.88 -12.97 -14.67
C SER A 14 13.17 -12.17 -13.58
N GLU A 15 11.97 -11.67 -13.85
CA GLU A 15 11.10 -11.06 -12.85
C GLU A 15 10.34 -12.14 -12.06
N ALA A 16 10.22 -11.94 -10.76
CA ALA A 16 9.50 -12.80 -9.86
C ALA A 16 8.39 -11.99 -9.18
N LEU A 17 7.17 -12.16 -9.70
CA LEU A 17 5.94 -11.68 -9.10
C LEU A 17 5.30 -12.74 -8.20
N LEU A 18 5.11 -12.41 -6.92
CA LEU A 18 4.58 -13.29 -5.89
C LEU A 18 3.38 -12.61 -5.20
N PHE A 19 2.42 -13.41 -4.74
CA PHE A 19 1.18 -12.92 -4.16
C PHE A 19 0.92 -13.55 -2.79
N GLU A 20 0.50 -12.72 -1.84
CA GLU A 20 -0.02 -13.16 -0.54
C GLU A 20 -1.44 -12.61 -0.38
N LEU A 21 -2.42 -13.48 -0.20
CA LEU A 21 -3.79 -13.11 0.13
C LEU A 21 -4.02 -13.36 1.63
N ASP A 22 -4.21 -12.28 2.37
CA ASP A 22 -4.38 -12.28 3.82
C ASP A 22 -5.84 -12.00 4.18
N GLY A 23 -6.48 -12.99 4.82
CA GLY A 23 -7.83 -12.91 5.37
C GLY A 23 -7.85 -13.17 6.88
N SER A 24 -6.74 -12.93 7.57
CA SER A 24 -6.60 -13.21 9.02
C SER A 24 -7.61 -12.45 9.87
N ASP A 25 -8.00 -11.24 9.46
CA ASP A 25 -9.07 -10.45 10.08
C ASP A 25 -10.44 -11.15 10.04
N TYR A 26 -10.63 -12.04 9.06
CA TYR A 26 -11.84 -12.84 8.85
C TYR A 26 -11.69 -14.30 9.33
N GLY A 27 -10.59 -14.62 10.02
CA GLY A 27 -10.31 -15.96 10.52
C GLY A 27 -9.83 -16.95 9.45
N ALA A 28 -9.41 -16.46 8.28
CA ALA A 28 -8.77 -17.26 7.24
C ALA A 28 -7.23 -17.29 7.40
N ASP A 29 -6.60 -18.33 6.88
CA ASP A 29 -5.14 -18.40 6.78
C ASP A 29 -4.61 -17.53 5.63
N ILE A 30 -3.31 -17.20 5.66
CA ILE A 30 -2.63 -16.48 4.57
C ILE A 30 -2.33 -17.46 3.44
N LEU A 31 -2.85 -17.18 2.24
CA LEU A 31 -2.58 -17.95 1.03
C LEU A 31 -1.42 -17.31 0.26
N ARG A 32 -0.43 -18.13 -0.13
CA ARG A 32 0.75 -17.68 -0.88
C ARG A 32 0.85 -18.38 -2.23
N PHE A 33 0.91 -17.62 -3.31
CA PHE A 33 0.88 -18.17 -4.66
C PHE A 33 1.62 -17.32 -5.70
N HIS A 34 1.88 -17.92 -6.87
CA HIS A 34 2.44 -17.23 -8.03
C HIS A 34 1.84 -17.73 -9.35
N GLY A 35 1.86 -16.86 -10.37
CA GLY A 35 1.38 -17.16 -11.73
C GLY A 35 2.44 -17.65 -12.73
N HIS A 36 3.72 -17.79 -12.31
CA HIS A 36 4.81 -18.16 -13.23
C HIS A 36 4.69 -19.58 -13.78
N ALA A 37 4.84 -19.71 -15.10
CA ALA A 37 4.94 -20.99 -15.79
C ALA A 37 6.41 -21.48 -15.82
N ILE A 38 6.86 -22.10 -14.73
CA ILE A 38 8.25 -22.59 -14.61
C ILE A 38 8.36 -23.99 -15.22
N PRO A 39 9.16 -24.19 -16.30
CA PRO A 39 9.31 -25.50 -16.93
C PRO A 39 10.17 -26.46 -16.09
N HIS A 40 9.85 -27.75 -16.18
CA HIS A 40 10.73 -28.81 -15.68
C HIS A 40 11.94 -28.99 -16.58
N THR A 41 13.08 -29.34 -15.99
CA THR A 41 14.30 -29.60 -16.75
C THR A 41 14.21 -30.96 -17.46
N PRO A 42 14.92 -31.16 -18.58
CA PRO A 42 14.97 -32.46 -19.24
C PRO A 42 15.41 -33.60 -18.31
N ALA A 43 16.31 -33.33 -17.36
CA ALA A 43 16.76 -34.31 -16.38
C ALA A 43 15.64 -34.72 -15.40
N GLU A 44 14.82 -33.77 -14.95
CA GLU A 44 13.65 -34.04 -14.09
C GLU A 44 12.60 -34.87 -14.84
N LEU A 45 12.32 -34.51 -16.10
CA LEU A 45 11.38 -35.24 -16.95
C LEU A 45 11.85 -36.69 -17.22
N LEU A 46 13.15 -36.88 -17.49
CA LEU A 46 13.74 -38.20 -17.69
C LEU A 46 13.72 -39.05 -16.41
N ALA A 47 13.85 -38.43 -15.23
CA ALA A 47 13.81 -39.14 -13.96
C ALA A 47 12.41 -39.69 -13.64
N VAL A 48 11.35 -38.98 -14.05
CA VAL A 48 9.96 -39.39 -13.84
C VAL A 48 9.46 -40.33 -14.93
N GLY A 49 10.00 -40.25 -16.15
CA GLY A 49 9.72 -41.20 -17.22
C GLY A 49 8.27 -41.10 -17.73
N LEU A 50 7.50 -42.18 -17.60
CA LEU A 50 6.13 -42.27 -18.13
C LEU A 50 5.10 -41.44 -17.36
N ASP A 51 5.42 -41.03 -16.14
CA ASP A 51 4.51 -40.25 -15.27
C ASP A 51 4.80 -38.74 -15.30
N ALA A 52 5.49 -38.25 -16.35
CA ALA A 52 5.85 -36.84 -16.49
C ALA A 52 4.64 -35.89 -16.42
N ASP A 53 3.46 -36.36 -16.82
CA ASP A 53 2.20 -35.60 -16.75
C ASP A 53 1.66 -35.42 -15.32
N GLN A 54 2.21 -36.13 -14.34
CA GLN A 54 1.83 -36.03 -12.92
C GLN A 54 2.77 -35.12 -12.11
N LEU A 55 3.76 -34.50 -12.75
CA LEU A 55 4.67 -33.59 -12.08
C LEU A 55 3.92 -32.36 -11.55
N PRO A 56 4.02 -32.06 -10.24
CA PRO A 56 3.45 -30.83 -9.71
C PRO A 56 4.20 -29.62 -10.27
N ALA A 57 3.47 -28.54 -10.51
CA ALA A 57 4.08 -27.26 -10.85
C ALA A 57 5.07 -26.83 -9.76
N LYS A 58 6.17 -26.18 -10.17
CA LYS A 58 7.22 -25.75 -9.24
C LYS A 58 6.76 -24.56 -8.41
N SER A 59 6.98 -24.65 -7.10
CA SER A 59 6.85 -23.55 -6.15
C SER A 59 8.06 -22.60 -6.21
N ILE A 60 7.87 -21.37 -5.74
CA ILE A 60 8.94 -20.40 -5.49
C ILE A 60 9.08 -20.18 -3.98
N TRP A 61 10.32 -20.18 -3.48
CA TRP A 61 10.65 -19.86 -2.09
C TRP A 61 11.12 -18.41 -1.97
N TRP A 62 10.48 -17.65 -1.08
CA TRP A 62 10.84 -16.26 -0.82
C TRP A 62 10.69 -15.92 0.66
N GLN A 63 11.75 -15.35 1.25
CA GLN A 63 11.81 -15.00 2.67
C GLN A 63 11.46 -16.19 3.59
N GLY A 64 11.85 -17.41 3.20
CA GLY A 64 11.57 -18.64 3.93
C GLY A 64 10.13 -19.15 3.83
N ASN A 65 9.30 -18.58 2.95
CA ASN A 65 7.93 -19.02 2.70
C ASN A 65 7.79 -19.65 1.31
N GLU A 66 7.01 -20.72 1.22
CA GLU A 66 6.65 -21.35 -0.04
C GLU A 66 5.49 -20.61 -0.71
N TYR A 67 5.67 -20.27 -1.98
CA TYR A 67 4.64 -19.75 -2.87
C TYR A 67 4.32 -20.84 -3.89
N GLY A 68 3.09 -21.36 -3.85
CA GLY A 68 2.65 -22.40 -4.78
C GLY A 68 2.25 -21.84 -6.14
N ALA A 69 2.44 -22.63 -7.19
CA ALA A 69 1.94 -22.25 -8.51
C ALA A 69 0.41 -22.31 -8.54
N TRP A 70 -0.22 -21.21 -8.95
CA TRP A 70 -1.67 -21.14 -9.15
C TRP A 70 -2.01 -20.33 -10.41
N PRO A 71 -2.91 -20.83 -11.28
CA PRO A 71 -3.30 -20.11 -12.49
C PRO A 71 -3.97 -18.79 -12.12
N MET A 72 -3.37 -17.68 -12.51
CA MET A 72 -3.89 -16.35 -12.26
C MET A 72 -3.41 -15.37 -13.32
N GLN A 73 -4.15 -14.28 -13.46
CA GLN A 73 -3.85 -13.14 -14.31
C GLN A 73 -4.29 -11.87 -13.59
N ILE A 74 -3.50 -10.82 -13.72
CA ILE A 74 -3.84 -9.50 -13.21
C ILE A 74 -3.65 -8.48 -14.34
N ASP A 75 -4.69 -7.68 -14.58
CA ASP A 75 -4.73 -6.69 -15.65
C ASP A 75 -5.12 -5.32 -15.09
N GLY A 76 -4.68 -4.25 -15.75
CA GLY A 76 -5.08 -2.89 -15.40
C GLY A 76 -4.39 -2.30 -14.16
N ILE A 77 -3.23 -2.85 -13.77
CA ILE A 77 -2.35 -2.16 -12.81
C ILE A 77 -1.70 -0.99 -13.54
N GLU A 78 -2.04 0.22 -13.11
CA GLU A 78 -1.44 1.46 -13.62
C GLU A 78 -1.33 2.49 -12.48
N ALA A 79 -0.44 3.45 -12.68
CA ALA A 79 -0.36 4.65 -11.86
C ALA A 79 -0.71 5.84 -12.77
N ASN A 80 -1.84 6.49 -12.53
CA ASN A 80 -2.28 7.67 -13.27
C ASN A 80 -2.08 8.95 -12.43
N GLY A 81 -1.83 10.08 -13.11
CA GLY A 81 -1.66 11.39 -12.46
C GLY A 81 -2.95 12.21 -12.36
N ASP A 82 -4.04 11.69 -12.92
CA ASP A 82 -5.28 12.43 -13.15
C ASP A 82 -6.27 12.35 -11.97
N GLY A 83 -5.87 11.68 -10.88
CA GLY A 83 -6.62 11.62 -9.62
C GLY A 83 -7.77 10.61 -9.61
N THR A 84 -7.93 9.80 -10.66
CA THR A 84 -8.91 8.70 -10.71
C THR A 84 -8.34 7.44 -10.07
N ALA A 85 -9.07 6.83 -9.14
CA ALA A 85 -8.68 5.55 -8.56
C ALA A 85 -8.59 4.48 -9.66
N VAL A 86 -7.44 3.80 -9.71
CA VAL A 86 -7.22 2.68 -10.62
C VAL A 86 -7.83 1.43 -9.98
N ARG A 87 -8.55 0.67 -10.80
CA ARG A 87 -9.31 -0.53 -10.39
C ARG A 87 -8.87 -1.74 -11.22
N PRO A 88 -7.72 -2.36 -10.88
CA PRO A 88 -7.21 -3.53 -11.60
C PRO A 88 -8.16 -4.72 -11.47
N THR A 89 -8.11 -5.64 -12.42
CA THR A 89 -8.87 -6.89 -12.37
C THR A 89 -7.93 -8.06 -12.09
N LEU A 90 -8.21 -8.81 -11.03
CA LEU A 90 -7.57 -10.08 -10.70
C LEU A 90 -8.46 -11.23 -11.17
N SER A 91 -7.94 -12.13 -12.00
CA SER A 91 -8.61 -13.36 -12.43
C SER A 91 -7.83 -14.58 -11.98
N VAL A 92 -8.50 -15.53 -11.33
CA VAL A 92 -7.88 -16.71 -10.71
C VAL A 92 -8.60 -17.96 -11.18
N GLY A 93 -7.84 -18.98 -11.59
CA GLY A 93 -8.40 -20.25 -12.04
C GLY A 93 -9.11 -21.00 -10.91
N ASN A 94 -10.33 -21.43 -11.17
CA ASN A 94 -11.22 -22.14 -10.26
C ASN A 94 -10.94 -23.66 -10.27
N VAL A 95 -9.68 -24.04 -10.05
CA VAL A 95 -9.24 -25.44 -10.13
C VAL A 95 -9.99 -26.29 -9.10
N ASN A 96 -10.75 -27.27 -9.60
CA ASN A 96 -11.61 -28.16 -8.81
C ASN A 96 -12.67 -27.42 -7.95
N GLY A 97 -13.11 -26.22 -8.34
CA GLY A 97 -14.13 -25.46 -7.61
C GLY A 97 -13.64 -24.87 -6.28
N ARG A 98 -12.33 -24.89 -6.01
CA ARG A 98 -11.75 -24.44 -4.73
C ARG A 98 -12.00 -22.97 -4.46
N ILE A 99 -11.93 -22.14 -5.51
CA ILE A 99 -12.09 -20.69 -5.36
C ILE A 99 -13.55 -20.34 -5.08
N THR A 100 -14.50 -20.94 -5.82
CA THR A 100 -15.94 -20.83 -5.51
C THR A 100 -16.25 -21.23 -4.06
N ALA A 101 -15.64 -22.32 -3.56
CA ALA A 101 -15.85 -22.74 -2.19
C ALA A 101 -15.33 -21.71 -1.16
N LEU A 102 -14.18 -21.07 -1.44
CA LEU A 102 -13.65 -19.98 -0.62
C LEU A 102 -14.56 -18.74 -0.65
N CYS A 103 -15.05 -18.36 -1.83
CA CYS A 103 -16.04 -17.28 -1.97
C CYS A 103 -17.30 -17.53 -1.13
N LEU A 104 -17.82 -18.76 -1.14
CA LEU A 104 -18.99 -19.12 -0.33
C LEU A 104 -18.71 -19.10 1.18
N ALA A 105 -17.48 -19.40 1.59
CA ALA A 105 -17.08 -19.45 3.00
C ALA A 105 -16.79 -18.07 3.59
N PHE A 106 -16.25 -17.15 2.78
CA PHE A 106 -15.72 -15.85 3.21
C PHE A 106 -16.33 -14.68 2.46
N GLU A 107 -17.63 -14.76 2.14
CA GLU A 107 -18.40 -13.67 1.53
C GLU A 107 -17.69 -13.07 0.30
N ASP A 108 -17.38 -13.90 -0.69
CA ASP A 108 -16.67 -13.57 -1.92
C ASP A 108 -15.23 -13.05 -1.74
N LEU A 109 -14.62 -13.28 -0.57
CA LEU A 109 -13.28 -12.83 -0.19
C LEU A 109 -13.16 -11.29 -0.19
N LEU A 110 -14.27 -10.61 0.05
CA LEU A 110 -14.32 -9.15 0.10
C LEU A 110 -13.42 -8.60 1.20
N GLU A 111 -12.74 -7.50 0.90
CA GLU A 111 -11.78 -6.80 1.76
C GLU A 111 -10.55 -7.65 2.16
N PHE A 112 -10.34 -8.83 1.54
CA PHE A 112 -9.10 -9.57 1.74
C PHE A 112 -7.93 -8.77 1.16
N LYS A 113 -6.83 -8.75 1.91
CA LYS A 113 -5.65 -7.99 1.54
C LYS A 113 -4.77 -8.81 0.61
N LEU A 114 -4.62 -8.35 -0.62
CA LEU A 114 -3.69 -8.89 -1.60
C LEU A 114 -2.37 -8.09 -1.55
N THR A 115 -1.29 -8.74 -1.11
CA THR A 115 0.07 -8.19 -1.14
C THR A 115 0.80 -8.77 -2.34
N MET A 116 1.20 -7.90 -3.27
CA MET A 116 2.00 -8.23 -4.43
C MET A 116 3.46 -7.90 -4.13
N ARG A 117 4.33 -8.90 -4.25
CA ARG A 117 5.76 -8.76 -4.06
C ARG A 117 6.46 -8.92 -5.41
N HIS A 118 7.14 -7.85 -5.82
CA HIS A 118 7.94 -7.81 -7.03
C HIS A 118 9.41 -7.90 -6.66
N THR A 119 10.09 -8.93 -7.15
CA THR A 119 11.53 -9.08 -7.02
C THR A 119 12.12 -9.63 -8.32
N LEU A 120 13.43 -9.83 -8.37
CA LEU A 120 14.13 -10.48 -9.47
C LEU A 120 14.53 -11.89 -9.05
N GLY A 121 14.54 -12.83 -10.00
CA GLY A 121 14.88 -14.23 -9.79
C GLY A 121 16.26 -14.42 -9.13
N ARG A 122 17.21 -13.52 -9.40
CA ARG A 122 18.55 -13.55 -8.80
C ARG A 122 18.55 -13.30 -7.28
N TYR A 123 17.53 -12.63 -6.75
CA TYR A 123 17.42 -12.34 -5.32
C TYR A 123 16.70 -13.44 -4.54
N LEU A 124 16.03 -14.36 -5.23
CA LEU A 124 15.24 -15.44 -4.62
C LEU A 124 16.05 -16.33 -3.69
N ASP A 125 15.38 -16.99 -2.76
CA ASP A 125 16.03 -17.85 -1.76
C ASP A 125 16.82 -19.00 -2.42
N ALA A 126 17.85 -19.47 -1.72
CA ALA A 126 18.73 -20.54 -2.20
C ALA A 126 17.98 -21.86 -2.51
N GLU A 127 16.83 -22.09 -1.86
CA GLU A 127 16.00 -23.30 -2.04
C GLU A 127 15.42 -23.44 -3.45
N ASN A 128 15.33 -22.33 -4.19
CA ASN A 128 14.88 -22.35 -5.59
C ASN A 128 15.92 -22.96 -6.55
N PHE A 129 17.18 -23.07 -6.13
CA PHE A 129 18.30 -23.42 -7.00
C PHE A 129 19.03 -24.66 -6.49
N PRO A 130 19.26 -25.69 -7.33
CA PRO A 130 19.98 -26.90 -6.91
C PRO A 130 21.39 -26.65 -6.38
N ALA A 131 22.04 -25.56 -6.80
CA ALA A 131 23.38 -25.15 -6.35
C ALA A 131 23.35 -24.09 -5.23
N GLY A 132 22.16 -23.76 -4.71
CA GLY A 132 21.94 -22.61 -3.85
C GLY A 132 22.00 -21.27 -4.60
N ASN A 133 21.85 -20.17 -3.87
CA ASN A 133 21.94 -18.82 -4.41
C ASN A 133 22.79 -17.89 -3.52
N PRO A 134 24.00 -17.50 -3.95
CA PRO A 134 24.84 -16.55 -3.21
C PRO A 134 24.37 -15.09 -3.35
N GLU A 135 23.52 -14.79 -4.34
CA GLU A 135 22.96 -13.45 -4.59
C GLU A 135 21.59 -13.26 -3.91
N ALA A 136 21.14 -14.24 -3.12
CA ALA A 136 19.88 -14.16 -2.39
C ALA A 136 19.90 -12.95 -1.43
N ASP A 137 18.91 -12.07 -1.59
CA ASP A 137 18.75 -10.89 -0.73
C ASP A 137 17.25 -10.64 -0.48
N PRO A 138 16.74 -10.97 0.72
CA PRO A 138 15.33 -10.83 1.05
C PRO A 138 14.87 -9.37 1.14
N THR A 139 15.80 -8.40 1.15
CA THR A 139 15.48 -6.96 1.22
C THR A 139 15.22 -6.33 -0.14
N GLN A 140 15.51 -7.04 -1.24
CA GLN A 140 15.28 -6.55 -2.59
C GLN A 140 13.87 -6.92 -3.06
N GLU A 141 12.88 -6.16 -2.62
CA GLU A 141 11.52 -6.24 -3.15
C GLU A 141 10.86 -4.86 -3.29
N SER A 142 9.90 -4.78 -4.21
CA SER A 142 8.89 -3.74 -4.23
C SER A 142 7.56 -4.38 -3.85
N ILE A 143 6.84 -3.77 -2.91
CA ILE A 143 5.58 -4.28 -2.39
C ILE A 143 4.46 -3.35 -2.84
N GLU A 144 3.42 -3.94 -3.42
CA GLU A 144 2.15 -3.28 -3.70
C GLU A 144 1.03 -3.97 -2.92
N VAL A 145 0.09 -3.18 -2.41
CA VAL A 145 -1.02 -3.70 -1.61
C VAL A 145 -2.33 -3.29 -2.26
N TRP A 146 -3.19 -4.27 -2.44
CA TRP A 146 -4.53 -4.15 -3.00
C TRP A 146 -5.51 -4.89 -2.10
N TYR A 147 -6.80 -4.58 -2.23
CA TYR A 147 -7.87 -5.31 -1.57
C TYR A 147 -8.88 -5.79 -2.59
N LEU A 148 -9.48 -6.94 -2.35
CA LEU A 148 -10.58 -7.45 -3.17
C LEU A 148 -11.84 -6.63 -2.85
N ASP A 149 -12.39 -5.93 -3.85
CA ASP A 149 -13.52 -5.01 -3.65
C ASP A 149 -14.84 -5.56 -4.18
N GLN A 150 -14.84 -6.11 -5.40
CA GLN A 150 -16.06 -6.67 -5.98
C GLN A 150 -15.76 -7.88 -6.85
N LYS A 151 -16.47 -8.98 -6.65
CA LYS A 151 -16.47 -10.10 -7.60
C LYS A 151 -17.18 -9.70 -8.88
N THR A 152 -16.45 -9.71 -10.00
CA THR A 152 -16.95 -9.27 -11.31
C THR A 152 -17.44 -10.43 -12.16
N ASN A 153 -16.81 -11.60 -12.03
CA ASN A 153 -17.18 -12.82 -12.75
C ASN A 153 -16.96 -14.07 -11.90
N GLU A 154 -17.81 -15.06 -12.09
CA GLU A 154 -17.61 -16.40 -11.55
C GLU A 154 -18.12 -17.43 -12.56
N ASP A 155 -17.23 -18.31 -12.99
CA ASP A 155 -17.57 -19.46 -13.82
C ASP A 155 -16.84 -20.73 -13.32
N GLY A 156 -17.06 -21.84 -14.03
CA GLY A 156 -16.48 -23.14 -13.66
C GLY A 156 -14.96 -23.22 -13.81
N GLU A 157 -14.34 -22.27 -14.52
CA GLU A 157 -12.92 -22.27 -14.84
C GLU A 157 -12.16 -21.12 -14.16
N THR A 158 -12.81 -19.98 -13.93
CA THR A 158 -12.19 -18.74 -13.44
C THR A 158 -13.14 -17.96 -12.52
N VAL A 159 -12.57 -17.31 -11.51
CA VAL A 159 -13.24 -16.29 -10.69
C VAL A 159 -12.45 -15.00 -10.78
N SER A 160 -13.14 -13.88 -10.96
CA SER A 160 -12.51 -12.58 -11.15
C SER A 160 -13.04 -11.54 -10.17
N TRP A 161 -12.14 -10.66 -9.72
CA TRP A 161 -12.43 -9.54 -8.84
C TRP A 161 -11.86 -8.25 -9.38
N GLU A 162 -12.56 -7.17 -9.08
CA GLU A 162 -12.02 -5.82 -9.11
C GLU A 162 -11.26 -5.56 -7.81
N LEU A 163 -10.06 -5.00 -7.95
CA LEU A 163 -9.18 -4.63 -6.84
C LEU A 163 -9.30 -3.14 -6.55
N ALA A 164 -9.25 -2.79 -5.27
CA ALA A 164 -9.21 -1.41 -4.81
C ALA A 164 -7.90 -1.10 -4.07
N SER A 165 -7.42 0.12 -4.25
CA SER A 165 -6.24 0.61 -3.53
C SER A 165 -6.57 0.84 -2.05
N PRO A 166 -5.58 0.83 -1.14
CA PRO A 166 -5.81 1.07 0.29
C PRO A 166 -6.52 2.40 0.61
N GLY A 167 -6.43 3.40 -0.27
CA GLY A 167 -7.09 4.69 -0.10
C GLY A 167 -8.53 4.76 -0.61
N ASP A 168 -8.99 3.73 -1.34
CA ASP A 168 -10.36 3.66 -1.89
C ASP A 168 -11.24 2.65 -1.12
N VAL A 169 -10.60 1.73 -0.38
CA VAL A 169 -11.26 0.71 0.43
C VAL A 169 -11.82 1.33 1.72
N GLY A 170 -13.07 1.02 2.05
CA GLY A 170 -13.69 1.40 3.32
C GLY A 170 -14.21 2.85 3.42
N GLY A 171 -14.23 3.61 2.32
CA GLY A 171 -14.76 4.98 2.32
C GLY A 171 -13.93 5.97 3.16
N GLU A 172 -12.68 5.63 3.46
CA GLU A 172 -11.76 6.44 4.24
C GLU A 172 -11.31 7.66 3.43
N SER A 173 -11.83 8.83 3.78
CA SER A 173 -11.38 10.09 3.17
C SER A 173 -10.18 10.64 3.95
N ILE A 174 -9.02 10.80 3.31
CA ILE A 174 -7.93 11.64 3.86
C ILE A 174 -8.32 13.11 3.68
N GLY A 175 -9.18 13.57 4.58
CA GLY A 175 -9.60 14.96 4.67
C GLY A 175 -8.69 15.75 5.61
N ARG A 176 -8.52 17.05 5.32
CA ARG A 176 -7.93 17.97 6.31
C ARG A 176 -8.86 18.03 7.52
N GLN A 177 -8.38 17.64 8.70
CA GLN A 177 -9.18 17.76 9.90
C GLN A 177 -9.47 19.25 10.20
N MET A 178 -10.77 19.58 10.31
CA MET A 178 -11.22 20.90 10.72
C MET A 178 -11.00 21.04 12.22
N THR A 179 -9.91 21.68 12.62
CA THR A 179 -9.60 21.95 14.03
C THR A 179 -9.75 23.43 14.37
N THR A 180 -9.95 23.74 15.65
CA THR A 180 -9.98 25.12 16.17
C THR A 180 -8.59 25.75 16.26
N LEU A 181 -7.54 25.05 15.85
CA LEU A 181 -6.15 25.49 15.93
C LEU A 181 -5.63 25.92 14.55
N CYS A 182 -4.72 26.88 14.53
CA CYS A 182 -4.09 27.38 13.33
C CYS A 182 -3.17 26.30 12.73
N HIS A 183 -3.54 25.79 11.56
CA HIS A 183 -2.71 24.81 10.84
C HIS A 183 -1.30 25.32 10.56
N TRP A 184 -1.12 26.62 10.26
CA TRP A 184 0.21 27.18 10.00
C TRP A 184 1.12 27.06 11.22
N CYS A 185 0.59 27.22 12.43
CA CYS A 185 1.36 27.01 13.65
C CYS A 185 1.67 25.53 13.86
N LEU A 186 0.70 24.65 13.67
CA LEU A 186 0.84 23.20 13.89
C LEU A 186 1.85 22.54 12.95
N THR A 187 2.01 23.06 11.74
CA THR A 187 2.98 22.56 10.74
C THR A 187 4.33 23.27 10.80
N GLY A 188 4.58 24.10 11.81
CA GLY A 188 5.84 24.86 11.94
C GLY A 188 5.98 26.03 10.96
N GLY A 189 4.90 26.41 10.28
CA GLY A 189 4.83 27.56 9.36
C GLY A 189 4.55 28.91 10.04
N TYR A 190 4.74 29.04 11.36
CA TYR A 190 4.71 30.33 12.05
C TYR A 190 5.79 31.26 11.47
N ARG A 191 5.44 32.51 11.17
CA ARG A 191 6.25 33.48 10.37
C ARG A 191 6.60 33.02 8.94
N GLY A 192 6.08 31.88 8.48
CA GLY A 192 6.22 31.41 7.11
C GLY A 192 5.28 32.11 6.12
N PRO A 193 5.36 31.81 4.81
CA PRO A 193 4.63 32.51 3.76
C PRO A 193 3.10 32.55 3.94
N ASN A 194 2.53 31.47 4.48
CA ASN A 194 1.09 31.34 4.69
C ASN A 194 0.61 32.02 5.99
N CYS A 195 1.47 32.11 7.01
CA CYS A 195 1.17 32.85 8.23
C CYS A 195 1.39 34.36 8.01
N GLY A 196 2.47 34.75 7.32
CA GLY A 196 2.75 36.14 6.95
C GLY A 196 3.17 37.06 8.12
N TYR A 197 3.34 36.54 9.33
CA TYR A 197 3.70 37.38 10.48
C TYR A 197 5.17 37.80 10.43
N THR A 198 5.41 39.11 10.35
CA THR A 198 6.76 39.72 10.34
C THR A 198 6.95 40.74 11.46
N GLY A 199 6.04 40.77 12.44
CA GLY A 199 6.06 41.72 13.56
C GLY A 199 7.04 41.37 14.69
N PRO A 200 6.99 42.11 15.82
CA PRO A 200 7.80 41.87 17.02
C PRO A 200 7.65 40.46 17.60
N TYR A 201 8.49 40.07 18.55
CA TYR A 201 8.38 38.75 19.17
C TYR A 201 7.21 38.70 20.15
N VAL A 202 6.50 37.56 20.14
CA VAL A 202 5.36 37.31 21.01
C VAL A 202 5.52 35.91 21.62
N ASP A 203 5.37 35.82 22.92
CA ASP A 203 5.50 34.56 23.64
C ASP A 203 4.29 33.63 23.43
N LYS A 204 4.39 32.42 23.98
CA LYS A 204 3.34 31.40 23.88
C LYS A 204 2.01 31.83 24.52
N ASP A 205 2.04 32.75 25.48
CA ASP A 205 0.84 33.24 26.16
C ASP A 205 0.20 34.43 25.42
N GLY A 206 0.84 34.91 24.35
CA GLY A 206 0.36 36.02 23.54
C GLY A 206 0.81 37.39 24.05
N LEU A 207 1.88 37.44 24.86
CA LEU A 207 2.45 38.68 25.38
C LEU A 207 3.69 39.08 24.57
N PRO A 208 3.92 40.38 24.34
CA PRO A 208 5.15 40.84 23.69
C PRO A 208 6.39 40.45 24.50
N THR A 209 7.42 39.96 23.81
CA THR A 209 8.73 39.65 24.40
C THR A 209 9.84 40.30 23.56
N ASP A 210 10.98 40.57 24.19
CA ASP A 210 12.21 40.98 23.49
C ASP A 210 13.16 39.79 23.28
N ASP A 211 12.84 38.63 23.87
CA ASP A 211 13.66 37.41 23.79
C ASP A 211 13.23 36.56 22.58
N PRO A 212 14.10 36.39 21.56
CA PRO A 212 13.78 35.59 20.38
C PRO A 212 13.59 34.10 20.68
N GLU A 213 14.16 33.56 21.77
CA GLU A 213 13.98 32.15 22.12
C GLU A 213 12.57 31.84 22.64
N LEU A 214 11.87 32.87 23.14
CA LEU A 214 10.50 32.77 23.65
C LEU A 214 9.44 33.03 22.57
N ASP A 215 9.84 33.46 21.37
CA ASP A 215 8.93 33.75 20.26
C ASP A 215 8.26 32.47 19.74
N THR A 216 7.03 32.22 20.16
CA THR A 216 6.32 30.99 19.83
C THR A 216 4.83 31.25 19.75
N CYS A 217 4.23 30.94 18.60
CA CYS A 217 2.78 30.96 18.45
C CYS A 217 2.14 29.76 19.16
N ASN A 218 1.00 29.98 19.84
CA ASN A 218 0.21 28.92 20.47
C ASN A 218 -0.87 28.32 19.55
N GLY A 219 -1.02 28.85 18.32
CA GLY A 219 -1.98 28.37 17.33
C GLY A 219 -3.44 28.69 17.64
N LEU A 220 -3.76 29.47 18.66
CA LEU A 220 -5.13 29.88 18.97
C LEU A 220 -5.50 31.17 18.23
N LEU A 221 -6.79 31.37 17.93
CA LEU A 221 -7.24 32.58 17.24
C LEU A 221 -7.03 33.84 18.08
N THR A 222 -7.41 33.79 19.36
CA THR A 222 -7.44 34.95 20.28
C THR A 222 -6.08 35.21 20.93
N THR A 223 -5.43 34.20 21.49
CA THR A 223 -4.13 34.36 22.15
C THR A 223 -2.94 34.12 21.21
N GLY A 224 -3.19 33.73 19.96
CA GLY A 224 -2.18 33.58 18.92
C GLY A 224 -2.36 34.66 17.86
N CYS A 225 -3.17 34.40 16.84
CA CYS A 225 -3.29 35.32 15.69
C CYS A 225 -3.70 36.75 16.08
N THR A 226 -4.64 36.93 17.02
CA THR A 226 -5.04 38.28 17.46
C THR A 226 -3.94 38.99 18.24
N ALA A 227 -3.14 38.27 19.03
CA ALA A 227 -1.98 38.84 19.73
C ALA A 227 -0.90 39.33 18.76
N HIS A 228 -0.71 38.61 17.64
CA HIS A 228 0.32 38.92 16.65
C HIS A 228 -0.13 40.02 15.68
N PHE A 229 -1.33 39.89 15.10
CA PHE A 229 -1.84 40.78 14.05
C PHE A 229 -2.73 41.91 14.57
N GLY A 230 -3.14 41.87 15.84
CA GLY A 230 -4.02 42.86 16.47
C GLY A 230 -5.52 42.51 16.32
N ALA A 231 -6.31 42.96 17.30
CA ALA A 231 -7.76 42.75 17.31
C ALA A 231 -8.46 43.58 16.24
N GLY A 232 -9.38 42.96 15.50
CA GLY A 232 -10.17 43.61 14.44
C GLY A 232 -9.49 43.69 13.07
N ASN A 233 -8.25 43.25 12.95
CA ASN A 233 -7.55 43.12 11.68
C ASN A 233 -7.88 41.80 10.99
N GLU A 234 -7.60 41.71 9.68
CA GLU A 234 -7.66 40.45 8.95
C GLU A 234 -6.61 39.49 9.50
N LEU A 235 -7.06 38.33 9.99
CA LEU A 235 -6.20 37.32 10.59
C LEU A 235 -5.96 36.19 9.58
N PRO A 236 -4.71 35.91 9.17
CA PRO A 236 -4.37 34.77 8.32
C PRO A 236 -4.42 33.46 9.12
N PHE A 237 -5.57 33.16 9.72
CA PHE A 237 -5.78 32.00 10.58
C PHE A 237 -6.03 30.75 9.74
N GLY A 238 -5.12 29.78 9.82
CA GLY A 238 -5.19 28.54 9.06
C GLY A 238 -6.11 27.46 9.64
N GLY A 239 -7.03 27.81 10.54
CA GLY A 239 -7.93 26.88 11.23
C GLY A 239 -9.41 27.25 11.12
N PHE A 240 -10.28 26.47 11.76
CA PHE A 240 -11.72 26.66 11.74
C PHE A 240 -12.23 26.97 13.15
N PRO A 241 -12.22 28.24 13.60
CA PRO A 241 -12.54 28.58 14.99
C PRO A 241 -14.00 28.31 15.36
N ALA A 242 -14.88 28.23 14.37
CA ALA A 242 -16.30 27.93 14.54
C ALA A 242 -16.63 26.42 14.61
N VAL A 243 -15.66 25.52 14.38
CA VAL A 243 -15.95 24.07 14.33
C VAL A 243 -16.42 23.54 15.71
N SER A 244 -15.98 24.17 16.80
CA SER A 244 -16.42 23.84 18.16
C SER A 244 -17.79 24.43 18.55
N LEU A 245 -18.39 25.30 17.71
CA LEU A 245 -19.76 25.80 17.94
C LEU A 245 -20.81 24.72 17.63
N ILE A 246 -20.48 23.75 16.78
CA ILE A 246 -21.30 22.56 16.54
C ILE A 246 -20.91 21.50 17.57
N ALA A 247 -21.23 21.75 18.84
CA ALA A 247 -21.29 20.67 19.81
C ALA A 247 -22.56 19.86 19.51
N ARG A 248 -22.41 18.63 18.97
CA ARG A 248 -23.49 17.65 18.98
C ARG A 248 -23.87 17.42 20.45
N SER A 249 -25.08 17.84 20.82
CA SER A 249 -25.79 17.34 21.99
C SER A 249 -26.03 15.83 21.86
#